data_AF-A0A8H3N9Z7-F1
#
_entry.id   AF-A0A8H3N9Z7-F1
#
_cell.length_a   1.000
_cell.length_b   1.000
_cell.length_c   1.000
_cell.angle_alpha   90.00
_cell.angle_beta   90.00
_cell.angle_gamma   90.00
#
_symmetry.space_group_name_H-M   'P 1'
#
loop_
_entity.id
_entity.type
_entity.pdbx_description
1 polymer ?
#
loop_
_entity_poly.entity_id
_entity_poly.type
_entity_poly.pdbx_seq_one_letter_code
_entity_poly.pdbx_strand_id
1 'polypeptide(L)' 'MCMPSKCSNCQKKTWWGCGSHIPSVMDQVPESERCACTPKVNADGKEYPPKGAGPA' A
#
# COMPACT_ATOMS: atom_id res chain seq x y z
N MET A 1 -4.37 6.22 11.47
CA MET A 1 -3.83 6.94 10.29
C MET A 1 -3.30 5.94 9.28
N CYS A 2 -3.68 6.04 8.00
CA CYS A 2 -2.94 5.33 6.96
C CYS A 2 -1.80 6.20 6.46
N MET A 3 -0.68 5.58 6.13
CA MET A 3 0.54 6.29 5.74
C MET A 3 1.33 5.41 4.76
N PRO A 4 2.17 6.00 3.91
CA PRO A 4 3.03 5.23 3.03
C PRO A 4 4.10 4.51 3.84
N SER A 5 4.39 3.26 3.47
CA SER A 5 5.44 2.42 4.04
C SER A 5 6.20 1.70 2.92
N LYS A 6 7.29 1.00 3.24
CA LYS A 6 7.99 0.11 2.29
C LYS A 6 7.66 -1.34 2.59
N CYS A 7 7.44 -2.12 1.55
CA CYS A 7 7.27 -3.56 1.68
C CYS A 7 8.62 -4.20 2.03
N SER A 8 8.71 -4.98 3.10
CA SER A 8 9.95 -5.67 3.47
C SER A 8 10.35 -6.77 2.48
N ASN A 9 9.41 -7.26 1.67
CA ASN A 9 9.66 -8.34 0.72
C ASN A 9 10.18 -7.82 -0.63
N CYS A 10 9.43 -6.91 -1.26
CA CYS A 10 9.81 -6.36 -2.58
C CYS A 10 10.46 -4.96 -2.54
N GLN A 11 10.58 -4.35 -1.36
CA GLN A 11 11.16 -3.01 -1.13
C GLN A 11 10.45 -1.84 -1.84
N LYS A 12 9.35 -2.12 -2.54
CA LYS A 12 8.48 -1.13 -3.18
C LYS A 12 7.59 -0.41 -2.17
N LYS A 13 7.02 0.72 -2.59
CA LYS A 13 6.08 1.51 -1.80
C LYS A 13 4.80 0.71 -1.57
N THR A 14 4.38 0.67 -0.32
CA THR A 14 3.10 0.14 0.11
C THR A 14 2.48 1.12 1.10
N TRP A 15 1.37 0.75 1.71
CA TRP A 15 0.70 1.52 2.73
C TRP A 15 0.63 0.71 4.03
N TRP A 16 0.50 1.41 5.15
CA TRP A 16 0.22 0.85 6.45
C TRP A 16 -0.92 1.61 7.10
N GLY A 17 -1.74 0.95 7.93
CA GLY A 17 -2.84 1.57 8.66
C GLY A 17 -4.13 0.74 8.66
N CYS A 18 -5.27 1.43 8.80
CA CYS A 18 -6.60 0.84 8.93
C CYS A 18 -7.29 0.44 7.62
N GLY A 19 -6.78 0.86 6.46
CA GLY A 19 -7.29 0.45 5.14
C GLY A 19 -8.30 1.40 4.48
N SER A 20 -8.96 2.27 5.25
CA SER A 20 -9.94 3.23 4.68
C SER A 20 -9.31 4.38 3.89
N HIS A 21 -8.00 4.61 4.03
CA HIS A 21 -7.32 5.74 3.39
C HIS A 21 -6.23 5.28 2.40
N ILE A 22 -6.32 4.04 1.92
CA ILE A 22 -5.36 3.49 0.94
C ILE A 22 -5.33 4.31 -0.34
N PRO A 23 -6.48 4.69 -0.96
CA PRO A 23 -6.47 5.49 -2.17
C PRO A 23 -5.72 6.80 -1.97
N SER A 24 -5.97 7.52 -0.88
CA SER A 24 -5.33 8.80 -0.60
C SER A 24 -3.79 8.72 -0.48
N VAL A 25 -3.27 7.59 -0.01
CA VAL A 25 -1.83 7.34 0.17
C VAL A 25 -1.19 6.78 -1.10
N MET A 26 -1.84 5.80 -1.72
CA MET A 26 -1.28 5.04 -2.84
C MET A 26 -1.55 5.68 -4.18
N ASP A 27 -2.63 6.47 -4.36
CA ASP A 27 -2.92 7.14 -5.64
C ASP A 27 -1.83 8.15 -6.01
N GLN A 28 -1.10 8.70 -5.03
CA GLN A 28 0.06 9.56 -5.26
C GLN A 28 1.33 8.79 -5.69
N VAL A 29 1.35 7.47 -5.49
CA VAL A 29 2.47 6.61 -5.85
C VAL A 29 2.21 6.02 -7.24
N PRO A 30 3.12 6.15 -8.22
CA PRO A 30 3.00 5.49 -9.52
C PRO A 30 2.93 3.96 -9.38
N GLU A 31 2.14 3.29 -10.20
CA GLU A 31 1.97 1.83 -10.14
C GLU A 31 3.29 1.04 -10.23
N SER A 32 4.27 1.54 -10.99
CA SER A 32 5.60 0.93 -11.10
C SER A 32 6.33 0.85 -9.74
N GLU A 33 6.12 1.86 -8.89
CA GLU A 33 6.72 1.98 -7.55
C GLU A 33 5.86 1.32 -6.46
N ARG A 34 4.61 0.93 -6.77
CA ARG A 34 3.72 0.23 -5.84
C ARG A 34 4.14 -1.23 -5.68
N CYS A 35 4.00 -1.73 -4.46
CA CYS A 35 4.21 -3.14 -4.12
C CYS A 35 3.27 -4.04 -4.95
N ALA A 36 3.83 -5.06 -5.60
CA ALA A 36 3.06 -6.02 -6.40
C ALA A 36 2.84 -7.37 -5.69
N CYS A 37 3.16 -7.45 -4.39
CA CYS A 37 2.97 -8.66 -3.60
C CYS A 37 1.49 -9.03 -3.50
N THR A 38 1.21 -10.33 -3.31
CA THR A 38 -0.12 -10.85 -3.04
C THR A 38 -0.25 -11.24 -1.55
N PRO A 39 -1.48 -11.22 -0.98
CA PRO A 39 -2.74 -10.82 -1.58
C PRO A 39 -2.92 -9.29 -1.66
N LYS A 40 -3.49 -8.79 -2.76
CA LYS A 40 -3.93 -7.39 -2.87
C LYS A 40 -5.17 -7.18 -2.01
N VAL A 41 -5.40 -5.93 -1.61
CA VAL A 41 -6.62 -5.54 -0.90
C VAL A 41 -7.52 -4.72 -1.84
N ASN A 42 -8.82 -4.91 -1.76
CA ASN A 42 -9.76 -4.03 -2.44
C ASN A 42 -10.09 -2.85 -1.51
N ALA A 43 -9.89 -1.63 -1.99
CA ALA A 43 -10.32 -0.42 -1.32
C ALA A 43 -11.02 0.47 -2.33
N ASP A 44 -12.25 0.89 -2.03
CA ASP A 44 -13.05 1.77 -2.89
C ASP A 44 -13.22 1.23 -4.33
N GLY A 45 -13.34 -0.11 -4.47
CA GLY A 45 -13.49 -0.77 -5.76
C GLY A 45 -12.19 -0.90 -6.57
N LYS A 46 -11.05 -0.43 -6.06
CA LYS A 46 -9.73 -0.59 -6.69
C LYS A 46 -8.86 -1.56 -5.91
N GLU A 47 -8.04 -2.32 -6.63
CA GLU A 47 -7.05 -3.20 -6.02
C GLU A 47 -5.77 -2.45 -5.67
N TYR A 48 -5.37 -2.55 -4.40
CA TYR A 48 -4.16 -1.95 -3.88
C TYR A 48 -3.23 -3.02 -3.29
N PRO A 49 -1.94 -2.69 -3.12
CA PRO A 49 -0.96 -3.62 -2.55
C PRO A 49 -1.32 -4.09 -1.14
N PRO A 50 -0.78 -5.22 -0.67
CA PRO A 50 -0.97 -5.67 0.71
C PRO A 50 -0.43 -4.65 1.71
N LYS A 51 -1.06 -4.60 2.89
CA LYS A 51 -0.59 -3.81 4.03
C LYS A 51 0.86 -4.17 4.34
N GLY A 52 1.73 -3.16 4.33
CA GLY A 52 3.15 -3.31 4.70
C GLY A 52 3.35 -3.42 6.21
N ALA A 53 4.61 -3.63 6.60
CA ALA A 53 5.03 -3.40 7.96
C ALA A 53 4.88 -1.90 8.30
N GLY A 54 4.59 -1.59 9.56
CA GLY A 54 4.62 -0.20 10.03
C GLY A 54 6.02 0.37 9.87
N PRO A 55 6.17 1.70 9.68
CA PRO A 55 7.47 2.33 9.85
C PRO A 55 7.99 1.97 11.24
N ALA A 56 9.21 1.46 11.29
CA ALA A 56 9.94 1.27 12.53
C ALA A 56 10.33 2.63 13.12
#